data_AF-A0A810NMJ3-F1
#
_entry.id   AF-A0A810NMJ3-F1
#
_cell.length_a   1.000
_cell.length_b   1.000
_cell.length_c   1.000
_cell.angle_alpha   90.00
_cell.angle_beta   90.00
_cell.angle_gamma   90.00
#
_symmetry.space_group_name_H-M   'P 1'
#
loop_
_entity.id
_entity.type
_entity.pdbx_description
1 polymer ?
#
loop_
_entity_poly.entity_id
_entity_poly.type
_entity_poly.pdbx_seq_one_letter_code
_entity_poly.pdbx_strand_id
1 'polypeptide(L)'
;MSALAGSVRAGLVQLWAFDPKGGMELAAGAPLFVRFSFEDPDAMAGDLEDAVKVLRRRAAALWGRARQHTATVDDPTLVILVDEIAALTAYVGDKKTRDRIKDALSLILSQGRAVGVHVVAAVQDPRKDVLPFRDLFPTRIALRLTEPEQADLILGDGSRDRGAICDLIPVALPGVGFVRLDGSPEPHRVRFSFHTDPQLADLAAAYAPEVAA
;
A
#
# COMPACT_ATOMS: atom_id res chain seq x y z
N MET A 1 -6.80 -0.84 -6.82
CA MET A 1 -7.08 -2.18 -7.39
C MET A 1 -7.39 -2.13 -8.87
N SER A 2 -8.43 -1.40 -9.35
CA SER A 2 -8.78 -1.34 -10.79
C SER A 2 -7.62 -1.05 -11.75
N ALA A 3 -6.76 -0.06 -11.42
CA ALA A 3 -5.59 0.28 -12.24
C ALA A 3 -4.55 -0.87 -12.39
N LEU A 4 -4.56 -1.86 -11.49
CA LEU A 4 -3.65 -3.02 -11.54
C LEU A 4 -4.33 -4.28 -12.11
N ALA A 5 -5.65 -4.28 -12.26
CA ALA A 5 -6.44 -5.48 -12.52
C ALA A 5 -6.01 -6.21 -13.81
N GLY A 6 -5.76 -5.48 -14.90
CA GLY A 6 -5.23 -6.08 -16.14
C GLY A 6 -3.88 -6.77 -15.96
N SER A 7 -2.97 -6.17 -15.20
CA SER A 7 -1.65 -6.77 -14.92
C SER A 7 -1.73 -7.94 -13.95
N VAL A 8 -2.69 -7.94 -13.02
CA VAL A 8 -2.99 -9.10 -12.16
C VAL A 8 -3.46 -10.26 -13.01
N ARG A 9 -4.44 -10.04 -13.90
CA ARG A 9 -4.93 -11.08 -14.81
C ARG A 9 -3.86 -11.62 -15.74
N ALA A 10 -2.96 -10.76 -16.22
CA ALA A 10 -1.83 -11.14 -17.06
C ALA A 10 -0.70 -11.86 -16.29
N GLY A 11 -0.81 -12.00 -14.97
CA GLY A 11 0.21 -12.61 -14.13
C GLY A 11 1.49 -11.78 -14.00
N LEU A 12 1.45 -10.47 -14.32
CA LEU A 12 2.60 -9.56 -14.23
C LEU A 12 2.66 -8.82 -12.89
N VAL A 13 1.56 -8.82 -12.14
CA VAL A 13 1.46 -8.24 -10.80
C VAL A 13 0.82 -9.26 -9.87
N GLN A 14 1.39 -9.42 -8.68
CA GLN A 14 0.77 -10.15 -7.58
C GLN A 14 0.43 -9.18 -6.45
N LEU A 15 -0.75 -9.38 -5.86
CA LEU A 15 -1.24 -8.58 -4.73
C LEU A 15 -1.19 -9.41 -3.46
N TRP A 16 -0.51 -8.90 -2.44
CA TRP A 16 -0.58 -9.42 -1.07
C TRP A 16 -1.31 -8.40 -0.21
N ALA A 17 -2.46 -8.77 0.33
CA ALA A 17 -3.33 -7.88 1.07
C ALA A 17 -3.26 -8.15 2.57
N PHE A 18 -3.17 -7.09 3.36
CA PHE A 18 -3.11 -7.10 4.81
C PHE A 18 -4.26 -6.23 5.35
N ASP A 19 -5.20 -6.87 6.05
CA ASP A 19 -6.33 -6.22 6.69
C ASP A 19 -6.35 -6.59 8.19
N PRO A 20 -5.57 -5.87 9.02
CA PRO A 20 -5.46 -6.15 10.45
C PRO A 20 -6.74 -5.84 11.25
N LYS A 21 -7.81 -5.35 10.61
CA LYS A 21 -9.10 -5.02 11.23
C LYS A 21 -10.15 -6.10 10.98
N GLY A 22 -9.71 -7.34 10.75
CA GLY A 22 -10.60 -8.50 10.63
C GLY A 22 -11.07 -8.79 9.20
N GLY A 23 -10.41 -8.24 8.18
CA GLY A 23 -10.58 -8.69 6.80
C GLY A 23 -11.76 -8.07 6.05
N MET A 24 -12.52 -7.18 6.68
CA MET A 24 -13.77 -6.66 6.11
C MET A 24 -13.56 -5.66 4.97
N GLU A 25 -12.53 -4.82 5.05
CA GLU A 25 -12.33 -3.71 4.11
C GLU A 25 -11.79 -4.19 2.77
N LEU A 26 -10.99 -5.26 2.78
CA LEU A 26 -10.40 -5.84 1.57
C LEU A 26 -11.11 -7.12 1.09
N ALA A 27 -12.09 -7.66 1.83
CA ALA A 27 -12.78 -8.90 1.50
C ALA A 27 -13.33 -8.96 0.05
N ALA A 28 -13.92 -7.86 -0.43
CA ALA A 28 -14.48 -7.80 -1.79
C ALA A 28 -13.42 -8.01 -2.89
N GLY A 29 -12.16 -7.73 -2.59
CA GLY A 29 -11.02 -7.94 -3.47
C GLY A 29 -10.33 -9.29 -3.31
N ALA A 30 -10.77 -10.16 -2.39
CA ALA A 30 -10.08 -11.40 -2.06
C ALA A 30 -9.69 -12.27 -3.27
N PRO A 31 -10.53 -12.44 -4.31
CA PRO A 31 -10.14 -13.19 -5.51
C PRO A 31 -8.93 -12.62 -6.28
N LEU A 32 -8.57 -11.35 -6.08
CA LEU A 32 -7.40 -10.71 -6.72
C LEU A 32 -6.09 -10.96 -5.97
N PHE A 33 -6.17 -11.41 -4.72
CA PHE A 33 -5.01 -11.51 -3.84
C PHE A 33 -4.41 -12.91 -3.90
N VAL A 34 -3.10 -12.97 -4.17
CA VAL A 34 -2.35 -14.23 -4.05
C VAL A 34 -2.21 -14.62 -2.58
N ARG A 35 -2.22 -13.62 -1.69
CA ARG A 35 -2.17 -13.80 -0.24
C ARG A 35 -3.06 -12.75 0.42
N PHE A 36 -3.94 -13.18 1.31
CA PHE A 36 -4.81 -12.29 2.08
C PHE A 36 -4.67 -12.62 3.56
N SER A 37 -4.09 -11.69 4.32
CA SER A 37 -3.71 -11.88 5.71
C SER A 37 -4.51 -10.93 6.59
N PHE A 38 -5.40 -11.46 7.42
CA PHE A 38 -6.32 -10.67 8.24
C PHE A 38 -6.58 -11.19 9.67
N GLU A 39 -6.11 -12.41 10.00
CA GLU A 39 -6.49 -13.10 11.24
C GLU A 39 -5.47 -12.94 12.38
N ASP A 40 -4.19 -13.21 12.12
CA ASP A 40 -3.14 -13.29 13.14
C ASP A 40 -1.97 -12.34 12.85
N PRO A 41 -1.61 -11.43 13.77
CA PRO A 41 -0.45 -10.56 13.61
C PRO A 41 0.88 -11.31 13.39
N ASP A 42 1.07 -12.50 13.97
CA ASP A 42 2.32 -13.26 13.78
C ASP A 42 2.42 -13.87 12.38
N ALA A 43 1.31 -14.39 11.87
CA ALA A 43 1.17 -14.78 10.46
C ALA A 43 1.45 -13.60 9.52
N MET A 44 0.88 -12.41 9.80
CA MET A 44 1.17 -11.20 9.01
C MET A 44 2.66 -10.83 9.06
N ALA A 45 3.32 -10.97 10.21
CA ALA A 45 4.75 -10.77 10.31
C ALA A 45 5.53 -11.77 9.43
N GLY A 46 5.15 -13.05 9.47
CA GLY A 46 5.71 -14.09 8.60
C GLY A 46 5.51 -13.79 7.11
N ASP A 47 4.35 -13.25 6.76
CA ASP A 47 4.05 -12.89 5.38
C ASP A 47 4.89 -11.70 4.89
N LEU A 48 5.10 -10.69 5.72
CA LEU A 48 6.03 -9.59 5.40
C LEU A 48 7.48 -10.09 5.31
N GLU A 49 7.89 -11.02 6.15
CA GLU A 49 9.21 -11.66 6.08
C GLU A 49 9.40 -12.46 4.78
N ASP A 50 8.35 -13.12 4.28
CA ASP A 50 8.39 -13.76 2.96
C ASP A 50 8.56 -12.74 1.83
N ALA A 51 7.93 -11.58 1.92
CA ALA A 51 8.16 -10.50 0.95
C ALA A 51 9.61 -10.00 1.00
N VAL A 52 10.23 -9.95 2.19
CA VAL A 52 11.68 -9.68 2.33
C VAL A 52 12.52 -10.77 1.67
N LYS A 53 12.13 -12.05 1.72
CA LYS A 53 12.82 -13.12 0.98
C LYS A 53 12.75 -12.90 -0.53
N VAL A 54 11.59 -12.51 -1.06
CA VAL A 54 11.43 -12.15 -2.49
C VAL A 54 12.36 -10.99 -2.86
N LEU A 55 12.36 -9.93 -2.05
CA LEU A 55 13.25 -8.76 -2.20
C LEU A 55 14.71 -9.18 -2.26
N ARG A 56 15.19 -9.97 -1.30
CA ARG A 56 16.59 -10.43 -1.23
C ARG A 56 16.98 -11.32 -2.41
N ARG A 57 16.11 -12.26 -2.80
CA ARG A 57 16.32 -13.12 -3.96
C ARG A 57 16.50 -12.29 -5.23
N ARG A 58 15.62 -11.32 -5.47
CA ARG A 58 15.69 -10.45 -6.65
C ARG A 58 16.89 -9.51 -6.61
N ALA A 59 17.21 -8.94 -5.45
CA ALA A 59 18.40 -8.11 -5.28
C ALA A 59 19.67 -8.88 -5.67
N ALA A 60 19.81 -10.13 -5.22
CA ALA A 60 20.93 -10.99 -5.59
C ALA A 60 20.94 -11.33 -7.09
N ALA A 61 19.78 -11.60 -7.69
CA ALA A 61 19.66 -11.91 -9.11
C ALA A 61 19.99 -10.72 -10.02
N LEU A 62 19.69 -9.49 -9.60
CA LEU A 62 19.96 -8.26 -10.34
C LEU A 62 21.39 -7.74 -10.15
N TRP A 63 22.07 -8.15 -9.08
CA TRP A 63 23.39 -7.65 -8.73
C TRP A 63 24.39 -7.79 -9.89
N GLY A 64 24.95 -6.67 -10.33
CA GLY A 64 25.89 -6.61 -11.46
C GLY A 64 25.27 -6.88 -12.84
N ARG A 65 23.96 -7.12 -12.94
CA ARG A 65 23.27 -7.49 -14.19
C ARG A 65 22.26 -6.44 -14.66
N ALA A 66 21.48 -5.89 -13.75
CA ALA A 66 20.45 -4.90 -14.07
C ALA A 66 20.19 -3.99 -12.87
N ARG A 67 19.72 -2.77 -13.15
CA ARG A 67 19.40 -1.77 -12.10
C ARG A 67 17.98 -1.89 -11.57
N GLN A 68 17.08 -2.49 -12.35
CA GLN A 68 15.66 -2.60 -12.01
C GLN A 68 15.11 -3.96 -12.44
N HIS A 69 14.20 -4.49 -11.63
CA HIS A 69 13.40 -5.66 -11.96
C HIS A 69 12.44 -5.35 -13.11
N THR A 70 12.30 -6.31 -14.02
CA THR A 70 11.30 -6.30 -15.09
C THR A 70 10.36 -7.46 -14.83
N ALA A 71 9.07 -7.16 -14.65
CA ALA A 71 8.07 -8.17 -14.33
C ALA A 71 7.93 -9.20 -15.45
N THR A 72 7.84 -10.47 -15.08
CA THR A 72 7.46 -11.57 -15.96
C THR A 72 6.37 -12.40 -15.28
N VAL A 73 5.78 -13.35 -16.01
CA VAL A 73 4.76 -14.24 -15.45
C VAL A 73 5.35 -15.15 -14.35
N ASP A 74 6.63 -15.53 -14.49
CA ASP A 74 7.36 -16.35 -13.50
C ASP A 74 7.91 -15.55 -12.31
N ASP A 75 8.18 -14.25 -12.51
CA ASP A 75 8.68 -13.35 -11.47
C ASP A 75 7.94 -12.00 -11.55
N PRO A 76 6.67 -11.93 -11.10
CA PRO A 76 5.83 -10.74 -11.25
C PRO A 76 6.13 -9.65 -10.23
N THR A 77 5.80 -8.40 -10.55
CA THR A 77 5.86 -7.31 -9.56
C THR A 77 5.00 -7.63 -8.35
N LEU A 78 5.55 -7.52 -7.14
CA LEU A 78 4.80 -7.73 -5.90
C LEU A 78 4.31 -6.38 -5.38
N VAL A 79 3.00 -6.26 -5.17
CA VAL A 79 2.38 -5.10 -4.52
C VAL A 79 1.73 -5.55 -3.22
N ILE A 80 2.21 -5.01 -2.12
CA ILE A 80 1.69 -5.23 -0.78
C ILE A 80 0.67 -4.13 -0.49
N LEU A 81 -0.57 -4.52 -0.23
CA LEU A 81 -1.66 -3.63 0.17
C LEU A 81 -1.86 -3.75 1.67
N VAL A 82 -1.82 -2.63 2.38
CA VAL A 82 -2.08 -2.57 3.83
C VAL A 82 -3.24 -1.61 4.07
N ASP A 83 -4.38 -2.14 4.53
CA ASP A 83 -5.58 -1.32 4.76
C ASP A 83 -5.38 -0.30 5.89
N GLU A 84 -4.79 -0.73 7.00
CA GLU A 84 -4.45 0.15 8.11
C GLU A 84 -3.06 -0.17 8.64
N ILE A 85 -2.08 0.65 8.29
CA ILE A 85 -0.69 0.44 8.69
C ILE A 85 -0.44 0.73 10.17
N ALA A 86 -1.23 1.61 10.80
CA ALA A 86 -1.13 1.84 12.24
C ALA A 86 -1.53 0.59 13.04
N ALA A 87 -2.52 -0.16 12.57
CA ALA A 87 -2.95 -1.40 13.22
C ALA A 87 -1.86 -2.48 13.18
N LEU A 88 -1.08 -2.56 12.08
CA LEU A 88 0.08 -3.45 11.99
C LEU A 88 1.28 -3.02 12.85
N THR A 89 1.46 -1.72 13.09
CA THR A 89 2.74 -1.19 13.62
C THR A 89 2.66 -0.53 14.98
N ALA A 90 1.47 -0.16 15.44
CA ALA A 90 1.23 0.46 16.74
C ALA A 90 0.32 -0.40 17.62
N TYR A 91 -0.70 -1.06 17.07
CA TYR A 91 -1.74 -1.72 17.88
C TYR A 91 -1.53 -3.20 18.14
N VAL A 92 -0.55 -3.83 17.49
CA VAL A 92 -0.13 -5.21 17.82
C VAL A 92 0.41 -5.23 19.25
N GLY A 93 -0.26 -5.99 20.13
CA GLY A 93 0.09 -6.06 21.55
C GLY A 93 1.45 -6.71 21.81
N ASP A 94 1.75 -7.81 21.11
CA ASP A 94 3.04 -8.49 21.26
C ASP A 94 4.18 -7.66 20.65
N LYS A 95 5.18 -7.34 21.50
CA LYS A 95 6.31 -6.50 21.10
C LYS A 95 7.16 -7.18 20.04
N LYS A 96 7.40 -8.48 20.15
CA LYS A 96 8.29 -9.20 19.24
C LYS A 96 7.69 -9.25 17.83
N THR A 97 6.41 -9.59 17.71
CA THR A 97 5.68 -9.57 16.43
C THR A 97 5.65 -8.17 15.83
N ARG A 98 5.39 -7.14 16.64
CA ARG A 98 5.41 -5.74 16.18
C ARG A 98 6.79 -5.30 15.66
N ASP A 99 7.87 -5.71 16.32
CA ASP A 99 9.24 -5.39 15.91
C ASP A 99 9.58 -6.11 14.58
N ARG A 100 9.19 -7.40 14.43
CA ARG A 100 9.32 -8.14 13.16
C ARG A 100 8.63 -7.44 11.99
N ILE A 101 7.40 -6.96 12.20
CA ILE A 101 6.63 -6.22 11.19
C ILE A 101 7.36 -4.92 10.80
N LYS A 102 7.83 -4.15 11.79
CA LYS A 102 8.55 -2.89 11.55
C LYS A 102 9.85 -3.11 10.80
N ASP A 103 10.61 -4.14 11.15
CA ASP A 103 11.87 -4.48 10.50
C ASP A 103 11.63 -4.88 9.03
N ALA A 104 10.63 -5.73 8.79
CA ALA A 104 10.27 -6.16 7.44
C ALA A 104 9.79 -4.99 6.57
N LEU A 105 8.86 -4.16 7.07
CA LEU A 105 8.38 -2.98 6.35
C LEU A 105 9.52 -1.99 6.06
N SER A 106 10.42 -1.75 7.01
CA SER A 106 11.55 -0.83 6.81
C SER A 106 12.46 -1.31 5.68
N LEU A 107 12.74 -2.61 5.61
CA LEU A 107 13.52 -3.20 4.50
C LEU A 107 12.78 -3.10 3.17
N ILE A 108 11.50 -3.44 3.14
CA ILE A 108 10.70 -3.42 1.91
C ILE A 108 10.58 -2.00 1.36
N LEU A 109 10.26 -1.03 2.21
CA LEU A 109 10.09 0.37 1.78
C LEU A 109 11.40 1.00 1.31
N SER A 110 12.53 0.67 1.95
CA SER A 110 13.83 1.24 1.59
C SER A 110 14.46 0.59 0.35
N GLN A 111 14.24 -0.70 0.10
CA GLN A 111 14.97 -1.46 -0.93
C GLN A 111 14.07 -2.05 -2.02
N GLY A 112 12.75 -2.08 -1.82
CA GLY A 112 11.81 -2.80 -2.68
C GLY A 112 11.66 -2.23 -4.09
N ARG A 113 11.78 -0.90 -4.25
CA ARG A 113 11.52 -0.22 -5.54
C ARG A 113 12.34 -0.79 -6.70
N ALA A 114 13.64 -1.00 -6.50
CA ALA A 114 14.52 -1.50 -7.56
C ALA A 114 14.21 -2.96 -7.93
N VAL A 115 13.69 -3.74 -6.98
CA VAL A 115 13.44 -5.18 -7.15
C VAL A 115 11.96 -5.50 -7.39
N GLY A 116 11.14 -4.49 -7.72
CA GLY A 116 9.72 -4.68 -8.04
C GLY A 116 8.89 -5.18 -6.87
N VAL A 117 9.20 -4.72 -5.65
CA VAL A 117 8.37 -4.91 -4.46
C VAL A 117 7.90 -3.55 -3.98
N HIS A 118 6.59 -3.34 -3.97
CA HIS A 118 5.96 -2.05 -3.64
C HIS A 118 4.98 -2.20 -2.49
N VAL A 119 4.78 -1.13 -1.72
CA VAL A 119 3.80 -1.07 -0.64
C VAL A 119 2.83 0.06 -0.92
N VAL A 120 1.54 -0.22 -0.83
CA VAL A 120 0.46 0.76 -0.75
C VAL A 120 -0.16 0.59 0.62
N ALA A 121 -0.08 1.63 1.44
CA ALA A 121 -0.57 1.60 2.80
C ALA A 121 -1.54 2.75 3.04
N ALA A 122 -2.64 2.46 3.72
CA ALA A 122 -3.58 3.46 4.20
C ALA A 122 -3.47 3.65 5.73
N VAL A 123 -3.85 4.84 6.18
CA VAL A 123 -3.94 5.23 7.59
C VAL A 123 -5.13 6.15 7.76
N GLN A 124 -6.00 5.86 8.74
CA GLN A 124 -7.23 6.64 8.95
C GLN A 124 -6.99 7.92 9.78
N ASP A 125 -6.18 7.85 10.85
CA ASP A 125 -5.88 9.01 11.69
C ASP A 125 -4.36 9.24 11.80
N PRO A 126 -3.79 10.21 11.06
CA PRO A 126 -2.36 10.47 11.08
C PRO A 126 -1.86 11.10 12.38
N ARG A 127 -2.75 11.47 13.32
CA ARG A 127 -2.36 12.11 14.59
C ARG A 127 -2.02 11.10 15.68
N LYS A 128 -2.70 9.96 15.68
CA LYS A 128 -2.66 9.03 16.81
C LYS A 128 -1.33 8.30 16.93
N ASP A 129 -0.64 8.08 15.81
CA ASP A 129 0.57 7.28 15.78
C ASP A 129 1.60 7.86 14.81
N VAL A 130 2.82 8.07 15.32
CA VAL A 130 3.97 8.46 14.50
C VAL A 130 4.41 7.22 13.73
N LEU A 131 4.11 7.15 12.43
CA LEU A 131 4.61 6.11 11.54
C LEU A 131 6.13 6.27 11.36
N PRO A 132 6.97 5.35 11.90
CA PRO A 132 8.42 5.54 11.93
C PRO A 132 9.07 5.56 10.54
N PHE A 133 8.41 4.96 9.54
CA PHE A 133 8.85 4.86 8.16
C PHE A 133 8.07 5.79 7.21
N ARG A 134 7.38 6.83 7.72
CA ARG A 134 6.62 7.79 6.90
C ARG A 134 7.45 8.36 5.75
N ASP A 135 8.73 8.62 6.00
CA ASP A 135 9.64 9.20 5.00
C ASP A 135 10.11 8.21 3.94
N LEU A 136 9.86 6.92 4.13
CA LEU A 136 10.07 5.89 3.11
C LEU A 136 8.87 5.73 2.16
N PHE A 137 7.79 6.49 2.34
CA PHE A 137 6.70 6.66 1.39
C PHE A 137 6.87 7.96 0.61
N PRO A 138 7.55 7.96 -0.55
CA PRO A 138 7.83 9.17 -1.30
C PRO A 138 6.59 9.73 -2.00
N THR A 139 5.63 8.85 -2.35
CA THR A 139 4.31 9.24 -2.87
C THR A 139 3.30 9.17 -1.74
N ARG A 140 2.56 10.26 -1.53
CA ARG A 140 1.58 10.37 -0.45
C ARG A 140 0.28 10.96 -0.99
N ILE A 141 -0.83 10.45 -0.48
CA ILE A 141 -2.18 10.82 -0.90
C ILE A 141 -2.96 11.21 0.34
N ALA A 142 -3.54 12.40 0.34
CA ALA A 142 -4.49 12.85 1.34
C ALA A 142 -5.86 13.01 0.68
N LEU A 143 -6.85 12.26 1.16
CA LEU A 143 -8.25 12.49 0.79
C LEU A 143 -8.83 13.61 1.67
N ARG A 144 -10.15 13.68 1.78
CA ARG A 144 -10.81 14.58 2.74
C ARG A 144 -10.28 14.32 4.16
N LEU A 145 -9.80 15.39 4.80
CA LEU A 145 -9.36 15.39 6.20
C LEU A 145 -10.32 16.22 7.05
N THR A 146 -10.21 16.12 8.37
CA THR A 146 -11.08 16.88 9.28
C THR A 146 -10.43 18.19 9.69
N GLU A 147 -9.13 18.15 10.02
CA GLU A 147 -8.40 19.32 10.51
C GLU A 147 -7.37 19.81 9.48
N PRO A 148 -7.14 21.13 9.40
CA PRO A 148 -6.11 21.74 8.54
C PRO A 148 -4.73 21.09 8.67
N GLU A 149 -4.26 20.86 9.91
CA GLU A 149 -2.89 20.43 10.19
C GLU A 149 -2.61 19.01 9.71
N GLN A 150 -3.65 18.19 9.50
CA GLN A 150 -3.50 16.83 9.02
C GLN A 150 -2.95 16.76 7.58
N ALA A 151 -3.16 17.80 6.77
CA ALA A 151 -2.60 17.87 5.42
C ALA A 151 -1.07 17.84 5.46
N ASP A 152 -0.46 18.55 6.41
CA ASP A 152 1.00 18.57 6.57
C ASP A 152 1.53 17.27 7.18
N LEU A 153 0.77 16.65 8.08
CA LEU A 153 1.14 15.34 8.65
C LEU A 153 1.24 14.24 7.59
N ILE A 154 0.34 14.26 6.59
CA ILE A 154 0.30 13.29 5.50
C ILE A 154 1.20 13.70 4.34
N LEU A 155 1.05 14.91 3.80
CA LEU A 155 1.74 15.32 2.58
C LEU A 155 3.11 15.92 2.87
N GLY A 156 3.43 16.26 4.12
CA GLY A 156 4.68 16.89 4.53
C GLY A 156 4.52 18.40 4.76
N ASP A 157 5.46 18.97 5.50
CA ASP A 157 5.38 20.31 6.07
C ASP A 157 5.04 21.41 5.03
N GLY A 158 4.11 22.29 5.38
CA GLY A 158 3.65 23.41 4.56
C GLY A 158 2.85 23.00 3.32
N SER A 159 2.39 21.76 3.21
CA SER A 159 1.60 21.31 2.05
C SER A 159 0.26 22.00 1.99
N ARG A 160 -0.35 22.30 3.14
CA ARG A 160 -1.60 23.06 3.16
C ARG A 160 -1.42 24.46 2.61
N ASP A 161 -0.36 25.16 3.02
CA ASP A 161 -0.02 26.51 2.53
C ASP A 161 0.28 26.50 1.02
N ARG A 162 0.79 25.38 0.50
CA ARG A 162 0.95 25.13 -0.94
C ARG A 162 -0.34 24.68 -1.66
N GLY A 163 -1.49 24.76 -1.00
CA GLY A 163 -2.80 24.54 -1.62
C GLY A 163 -3.43 23.17 -1.41
N ALA A 164 -2.82 22.27 -0.61
CA ALA A 164 -3.44 20.99 -0.23
C ALA A 164 -4.55 21.14 0.83
N ILE A 165 -5.62 21.86 0.48
CA ILE A 165 -6.72 22.19 1.40
C ILE A 165 -7.67 20.98 1.53
N CYS A 166 -7.20 19.95 2.21
CA CYS A 166 -7.89 18.66 2.37
C CYS A 166 -9.11 18.75 3.31
N ASP A 167 -9.05 19.66 4.28
CA ASP A 167 -10.09 19.95 5.28
C ASP A 167 -11.36 20.58 4.67
N LEU A 168 -11.22 21.29 3.54
CA LEU A 168 -12.34 21.92 2.84
C LEU A 168 -12.91 21.08 1.70
N ILE A 169 -12.46 19.82 1.52
CA ILE A 169 -13.05 18.92 0.53
C ILE A 169 -14.50 18.59 0.96
N PRO A 170 -15.53 18.91 0.15
CA PRO A 170 -16.91 18.60 0.47
C PRO A 170 -17.16 17.10 0.61
N VAL A 171 -18.00 16.70 1.57
CA VAL A 171 -18.42 15.29 1.77
C VAL A 171 -19.04 14.69 0.51
N ALA A 172 -19.73 15.51 -0.30
CA ALA A 172 -20.35 15.10 -1.55
C ALA A 172 -19.36 14.78 -2.69
N LEU A 173 -18.05 14.92 -2.48
CA LEU A 173 -17.01 14.66 -3.47
C LEU A 173 -16.07 13.50 -3.05
N PRO A 174 -16.59 12.25 -2.94
CA PRO A 174 -15.75 11.10 -2.64
C PRO A 174 -14.68 10.90 -3.72
N GLY A 175 -13.51 10.44 -3.27
CA GLY A 175 -12.35 10.22 -4.14
C GLY A 175 -11.58 11.49 -4.52
N VAL A 176 -12.04 12.69 -4.15
CA VAL A 176 -11.22 13.90 -4.30
C VAL A 176 -10.16 13.95 -3.20
N GLY A 177 -8.95 14.32 -3.58
CA GLY A 177 -7.82 14.46 -2.68
C GLY A 177 -6.65 15.20 -3.32
N PHE A 178 -5.52 15.16 -2.64
CA PHE A 178 -4.25 15.72 -3.08
C PHE A 178 -3.18 14.64 -3.08
N VAL A 179 -2.34 14.64 -4.11
CA VAL A 179 -1.18 13.76 -4.22
C VAL A 179 0.08 14.59 -4.18
N ARG A 180 1.04 14.19 -3.35
CA ARG A 180 2.42 14.64 -3.45
C ARG A 180 3.27 13.51 -3.99
N LEU A 181 3.96 13.78 -5.09
CA LEU A 181 4.84 12.84 -5.76
C LEU A 181 6.28 13.01 -5.30
N ASP A 182 7.10 11.98 -5.52
CA ASP A 182 8.53 12.06 -5.29
C ASP A 182 9.15 13.19 -6.14
N GLY A 183 10.10 13.93 -5.58
CA GLY A 183 10.78 15.04 -6.24
C GLY A 183 9.92 16.29 -6.51
N SER A 184 8.61 16.29 -6.21
CA SER A 184 7.76 17.48 -6.31
C SER A 184 7.26 17.93 -4.93
N PRO A 185 7.58 19.14 -4.48
CA PRO A 185 7.02 19.69 -3.25
C PRO A 185 5.56 20.12 -3.42
N GLU A 186 5.08 20.28 -4.65
CA GLU A 186 3.75 20.78 -4.96
C GLU A 186 2.70 19.66 -4.87
N PRO A 187 1.65 19.84 -4.05
CA PRO A 187 0.53 18.91 -4.01
C PRO A 187 -0.40 19.11 -5.21
N HIS A 188 -0.74 18.03 -5.89
CA HIS A 188 -1.66 18.05 -7.03
C HIS A 188 -3.05 17.57 -6.62
N ARG A 189 -4.08 18.36 -6.92
CA ARG A 189 -5.47 17.96 -6.70
C ARG A 189 -5.87 16.89 -7.71
N VAL A 190 -6.45 15.80 -7.23
CA VAL A 190 -6.89 14.65 -8.05
C VAL A 190 -8.30 14.23 -7.69
N ARG A 191 -8.91 13.43 -8.56
CA ARG A 191 -10.14 12.68 -8.28
C ARG A 191 -9.96 11.23 -8.70
N PHE A 192 -10.01 10.33 -7.72
CA PHE A 192 -10.02 8.89 -7.96
C PHE A 192 -11.39 8.41 -8.42
N SER A 193 -11.39 7.33 -9.19
CA SER A 193 -12.64 6.63 -9.53
C SER A 193 -13.24 6.02 -8.28
N PHE A 194 -14.55 6.19 -8.11
CA PHE A 194 -15.31 5.55 -7.04
C PHE A 194 -15.88 4.24 -7.56
N HIS A 195 -15.59 3.15 -6.84
CA HIS A 195 -16.15 1.83 -7.12
C HIS A 195 -17.06 1.44 -5.95
N THR A 196 -18.28 1.04 -6.28
CA THR A 196 -19.22 0.43 -5.33
C THR A 196 -18.83 -1.02 -5.06
N ASP A 197 -19.29 -1.60 -3.95
CA ASP A 197 -18.99 -2.99 -3.60
C ASP A 197 -19.35 -3.99 -4.71
N PRO A 198 -20.52 -3.89 -5.40
CA PRO A 198 -20.81 -4.75 -6.54
C PRO A 198 -19.81 -4.61 -7.69
N GLN A 199 -19.37 -3.38 -7.99
CA GLN A 199 -18.36 -3.15 -9.03
C GLN A 199 -16.99 -3.72 -8.63
N LEU A 200 -16.65 -3.71 -7.35
CA LEU A 200 -15.44 -4.35 -6.84
C LEU A 200 -15.52 -5.87 -6.96
N ALA A 201 -16.68 -6.46 -6.67
CA ALA A 201 -16.90 -7.89 -6.84
C ALA A 201 -16.80 -8.31 -8.31
N ASP A 202 -17.43 -7.57 -9.23
CA ASP A 202 -17.33 -7.82 -10.67
C ASP A 202 -15.88 -7.70 -11.17
N LEU A 203 -15.16 -6.67 -10.72
CA LEU A 203 -13.75 -6.48 -11.04
C LEU A 203 -12.90 -7.66 -10.52
N ALA A 204 -13.13 -8.09 -9.29
CA ALA A 204 -12.40 -9.19 -8.67
C ALA A 204 -12.64 -10.51 -9.42
N ALA A 205 -13.88 -10.79 -9.80
CA ALA A 205 -14.23 -11.98 -10.57
C ALA A 205 -13.61 -11.95 -11.98
N ALA A 206 -13.64 -10.80 -12.66
CA ALA A 206 -13.12 -10.68 -14.02
C ALA A 206 -11.58 -10.78 -14.10
N TYR A 207 -10.87 -10.28 -13.09
CA TYR A 207 -9.42 -10.12 -13.12
C TYR A 207 -8.66 -10.99 -12.11
N ALA A 208 -9.33 -11.94 -11.45
CA ALA A 208 -8.67 -12.93 -10.62
C ALA A 208 -7.49 -13.58 -11.41
N PRO A 209 -6.32 -13.76 -10.78
CA PRO A 209 -5.19 -14.41 -11.42
C PRO A 209 -5.60 -15.82 -11.84
N GLU A 210 -5.15 -16.25 -13.01
CA GLU A 210 -5.36 -17.64 -13.43
C GLU A 210 -4.58 -18.55 -12.46
N VAL A 211 -5.28 -19.52 -11.86
CA VAL A 211 -4.63 -20.51 -11.01
C VAL A 211 -3.63 -21.25 -11.89
N ALA A 212 -2.34 -21.12 -11.60
CA ALA A 212 -1.31 -21.93 -12.23
C ALA A 212 -1.66 -23.41 -11.96
N ALA A 213 -2.04 -24.13 -13.02
CA ALA A 213 -2.35 -25.56 -12.98
C ALA A 213 -1.11 -26.39 -12.64
#